data_AF-A0A254QQV1-F1
#
_entry.id   AF-A0A254QQV1-F1
#
_cell.length_a   1.000
_cell.length_b   1.000
_cell.length_c   1.000
_cell.angle_alpha   90.00
_cell.angle_beta   90.00
_cell.angle_gamma   90.00
#
_symmetry.space_group_name_H-M   'P 1'
#
loop_
_entity.id
_entity.type
_entity.pdbx_description
1 polymer ?
#
loop_
_entity_poly.entity_id
_entity_poly.type
_entity_poly.pdbx_seq_one_letter_code
_entity_poly.pdbx_strand_id
1 'polypeptide(L)'
;MRRILAASSLFALALVGCGGPSLSGDYDISGGKMPSGAKSTANFSGSNVVIKMELPLPTGGAPIKMDMSGTYTLSGEKLEINITTAKLDESSIPAALKPMIDANKGQMEGLKSKLTGTVKFEGDVATYT
;
A
#
# COMPACT_ATOMS: atom_id res chain seq x y z
N MET A 1 2.46 18.48 -2.00
CA MET A 1 3.72 17.83 -2.46
C MET A 1 3.54 16.34 -2.19
N ARG A 2 3.77 15.46 -3.18
CA ARG A 2 3.56 14.00 -3.07
C ARG A 2 4.88 13.31 -2.72
N ARG A 3 4.86 12.29 -1.86
CA ARG A 3 6.03 11.53 -1.34
C ARG A 3 6.13 10.15 -2.00
N ILE A 4 7.33 9.60 -2.17
CA ILE A 4 7.57 8.34 -2.93
C ILE A 4 8.04 7.23 -1.98
N LEU A 5 7.59 5.98 -2.16
CA LEU A 5 8.14 4.81 -1.46
C LEU A 5 9.07 3.96 -2.36
N ALA A 6 10.38 3.87 -2.08
CA ALA A 6 11.38 3.19 -2.93
C ALA A 6 12.13 2.05 -2.19
N ALA A 7 13.02 1.31 -2.86
CA ALA A 7 13.87 0.29 -2.23
C ALA A 7 15.31 0.43 -2.72
N SER A 8 16.28 0.73 -1.83
CA SER A 8 17.69 0.25 -1.84
C SER A 8 18.70 1.17 -1.12
N SER A 9 19.72 0.51 -0.53
CA SER A 9 21.09 0.93 -0.14
C SER A 9 21.33 2.03 0.92
N LEU A 10 21.65 1.53 2.13
CA LEU A 10 22.45 2.12 3.22
C LEU A 10 23.12 3.49 2.96
N PHE A 11 22.70 4.50 3.70
CA PHE A 11 23.63 5.45 4.33
C PHE A 11 23.04 5.92 5.67
N ALA A 12 23.80 5.70 6.75
CA ALA A 12 23.45 6.12 8.10
C ALA A 12 23.91 7.57 8.32
N LEU A 13 23.08 8.43 8.89
CA LEU A 13 23.54 9.56 9.71
C LEU A 13 22.46 9.91 10.76
N ALA A 14 22.92 10.16 11.97
CA ALA A 14 22.13 10.24 13.19
C ALA A 14 21.65 11.67 13.54
N LEU A 15 20.72 11.72 14.52
CA LEU A 15 20.56 12.71 15.61
C LEU A 15 19.44 13.79 15.56
N VAL A 16 18.61 13.71 16.63
CA VAL A 16 17.85 14.70 17.45
C VAL A 16 16.57 15.40 16.92
N GLY A 17 15.44 15.06 17.56
CA GLY A 17 14.18 15.82 17.58
C GLY A 17 13.04 14.99 18.17
N CYS A 18 12.42 15.43 19.28
CA CYS A 18 11.26 14.76 19.89
C CYS A 18 10.06 14.89 18.95
N GLY A 19 9.78 13.81 18.23
CA GLY A 19 8.90 13.78 17.07
C GLY A 19 9.52 12.81 16.09
N GLY A 20 9.51 11.53 16.46
CA GLY A 20 10.02 10.47 15.58
C GLY A 20 9.42 10.60 14.17
N PRO A 21 10.11 10.14 13.13
CA PRO A 21 9.63 10.25 11.76
C PRO A 21 8.20 9.72 11.69
N SER A 22 7.27 10.55 11.22
CA SER A 22 5.89 10.14 11.03
C SER A 22 5.70 9.70 9.58
N LEU A 23 5.14 8.51 9.39
CA LEU A 23 4.68 8.04 8.09
C LEU A 23 3.43 8.78 7.60
N SER A 24 2.83 9.69 8.37
CA SER A 24 1.59 10.34 7.95
C SER A 24 1.73 11.07 6.60
N GLY A 25 0.76 10.86 5.70
CA GLY A 25 0.73 11.43 4.36
C GLY A 25 0.33 10.42 3.28
N ASP A 26 0.31 10.92 2.04
CA ASP A 26 0.06 10.13 0.82
C ASP A 26 1.38 9.71 0.18
N TYR A 27 1.52 8.41 -0.11
CA TYR A 27 2.69 7.80 -0.73
C TYR A 27 2.27 7.00 -1.95
N ASP A 28 3.00 7.19 -3.05
CA ASP A 28 2.98 6.25 -4.17
C ASP A 28 3.84 5.04 -3.78
N ILE A 29 3.23 3.85 -3.74
CA ILE A 29 3.94 2.60 -3.47
C ILE A 29 4.50 2.09 -4.78
N SER A 30 5.82 2.04 -4.88
CA SER A 30 6.53 1.46 -6.02
C SER A 30 7.41 0.30 -5.58
N GLY A 31 7.56 -0.72 -6.43
CA GLY A 31 8.35 -1.93 -6.12
C GLY A 31 7.51 -3.14 -5.69
N GLY A 32 8.17 -4.27 -5.44
CA GLY A 32 7.52 -5.57 -5.24
C GLY A 32 7.09 -6.25 -6.55
N LYS A 33 6.56 -7.48 -6.46
CA LYS A 33 6.00 -8.22 -7.61
C LYS A 33 4.60 -7.68 -7.96
N MET A 34 4.50 -6.41 -8.33
CA MET A 34 3.25 -5.84 -8.85
C MET A 34 3.13 -6.13 -10.36
N PRO A 35 1.91 -6.39 -10.88
CA PRO A 35 1.69 -6.49 -12.32
C PRO A 35 2.14 -5.23 -13.04
N SER A 36 2.66 -5.38 -14.27
CA SER A 36 3.06 -4.23 -15.09
C SER A 36 1.88 -3.26 -15.29
N GLY A 37 2.10 -1.97 -14.99
CA GLY A 37 1.09 -0.92 -15.07
C GLY A 37 0.15 -0.82 -13.85
N ALA A 38 0.31 -1.67 -12.84
CA ALA A 38 -0.39 -1.52 -11.57
C ALA A 38 0.05 -0.25 -10.85
N LYS A 39 -0.91 0.44 -10.24
CA LYS A 39 -0.66 1.59 -9.37
C LYS A 39 -1.11 1.26 -7.97
N SER A 40 -0.35 1.70 -6.99
CA SER A 40 -0.70 1.53 -5.58
C SER A 40 -0.35 2.79 -4.81
N THR A 41 -1.28 3.28 -4.00
CA THR A 41 -1.10 4.47 -3.16
C THR A 41 -1.47 4.15 -1.73
N ALA A 42 -0.63 4.53 -0.76
CA ALA A 42 -0.94 4.43 0.65
C ALA A 42 -1.15 5.82 1.27
N ASN A 43 -2.26 5.98 1.98
CA ASN A 43 -2.49 7.12 2.87
C ASN A 43 -2.34 6.65 4.32
N PHE A 44 -1.40 7.24 5.06
CA PHE A 44 -1.21 7.00 6.48
C PHE A 44 -1.73 8.20 7.27
N SER A 45 -2.59 7.97 8.26
CA SER A 45 -3.17 9.03 9.08
C SER A 45 -3.43 8.54 10.50
N GLY A 46 -2.79 9.18 11.48
CA GLY A 46 -2.83 8.72 12.88
C GLY A 46 -2.25 7.31 13.00
N SER A 47 -3.08 6.35 13.43
CA SER A 47 -2.71 4.93 13.50
C SER A 47 -3.31 4.09 12.37
N ASN A 48 -3.93 4.74 11.37
CA ASN A 48 -4.67 4.09 10.30
C ASN A 48 -3.93 4.19 8.97
N VAL A 49 -4.10 3.18 8.13
CA VAL A 49 -3.61 3.17 6.75
C VAL A 49 -4.72 2.77 5.79
N VAL A 50 -4.77 3.46 4.65
CA VAL A 50 -5.62 3.11 3.51
C VAL A 50 -4.73 2.93 2.29
N ILE A 51 -4.72 1.74 1.72
CA ILE A 51 -3.97 1.40 0.50
C ILE A 51 -4.98 1.23 -0.63
N LYS A 52 -4.84 2.04 -1.67
CA LYS A 52 -5.63 1.92 -2.90
C LYS A 52 -4.77 1.32 -3.98
N MET A 53 -5.27 0.29 -4.64
CA MET A 53 -4.60 -0.39 -5.72
C MET A 53 -5.47 -0.33 -6.99
N GLU A 54 -4.83 0.00 -8.11
CA GLU A 54 -5.42 -0.06 -9.43
C GLU A 54 -4.68 -1.12 -10.24
N LEU A 55 -5.38 -2.16 -10.65
CA LEU A 55 -4.85 -3.24 -11.45
C LEU A 55 -5.29 -3.07 -12.91
N PRO A 56 -4.35 -2.88 -13.86
CA PRO A 56 -4.70 -2.76 -15.26
C PRO A 56 -5.22 -4.10 -15.78
N LEU A 57 -6.22 -4.01 -16.66
CA LEU A 57 -6.72 -5.19 -17.36
C LEU A 57 -5.88 -5.46 -18.61
N PRO A 58 -5.48 -6.72 -18.85
CA PRO A 58 -4.65 -7.08 -20.01
C PRO A 58 -5.36 -6.85 -21.34
N THR A 59 -6.69 -6.82 -21.35
CA THR A 59 -7.51 -6.65 -22.56
C THR A 59 -7.74 -5.19 -22.96
N GLY A 60 -7.23 -4.22 -22.18
CA GLY A 60 -7.66 -2.83 -22.26
C GLY A 60 -9.06 -2.66 -21.64
N GLY A 61 -9.23 -1.65 -20.79
CA GLY A 61 -10.46 -1.42 -20.03
C GLY A 61 -10.21 -0.59 -18.78
N ALA A 62 -11.28 -0.29 -18.03
CA ALA A 62 -11.14 0.36 -16.73
C ALA A 62 -10.34 -0.56 -15.78
N PRO A 63 -9.36 -0.03 -15.02
CA PRO A 63 -8.60 -0.84 -14.08
C PRO A 63 -9.51 -1.33 -12.95
N ILE A 64 -9.24 -2.53 -12.46
CA ILE A 64 -9.89 -3.05 -11.25
C ILE A 64 -9.33 -2.25 -10.07
N LYS A 65 -10.22 -1.66 -9.28
CA LYS A 65 -9.84 -0.90 -8.09
C LYS A 65 -10.08 -1.71 -6.82
N MET A 66 -9.10 -1.71 -5.94
CA MET A 66 -9.16 -2.36 -4.64
C MET A 66 -8.71 -1.39 -3.56
N ASP A 67 -9.54 -1.25 -2.52
CA ASP A 67 -9.24 -0.45 -1.34
C ASP A 67 -8.99 -1.38 -0.16
N MET A 68 -7.80 -1.30 0.42
CA MET A 68 -7.43 -2.00 1.65
C MET A 68 -7.32 -0.98 2.78
N SER A 69 -7.83 -1.31 3.95
CA SER A 69 -7.71 -0.47 5.14
C SER A 69 -7.27 -1.28 6.33
N GLY A 70 -6.54 -0.63 7.23
CA GLY A 70 -5.99 -1.28 8.40
C GLY A 70 -5.38 -0.28 9.37
N THR A 71 -4.60 -0.82 10.29
CA THR A 71 -3.78 -0.03 11.21
C THR A 71 -2.30 -0.17 10.85
N TYR A 72 -1.51 0.81 11.23
CA TYR A 72 -0.06 0.71 11.14
C TYR A 72 0.61 1.15 12.43
N THR A 73 1.78 0.60 12.70
CA THR A 73 2.67 1.05 13.77
C THR A 73 4.07 1.24 13.19
N LEU A 74 4.71 2.34 13.61
CA LEU A 74 6.08 2.66 13.26
C LEU A 74 6.86 2.79 14.57
N SER A 75 7.84 1.89 14.77
CA SER A 75 8.71 1.90 15.96
C SER A 75 10.16 1.95 15.50
N GLY A 76 10.75 3.14 15.56
CA GLY A 76 12.03 3.40 14.91
C GLY A 76 11.92 3.20 13.40
N GLU A 77 12.74 2.31 12.85
CA GLU A 77 12.70 1.93 11.44
C GLU A 77 11.72 0.78 11.14
N LYS A 78 11.05 0.18 12.14
CA LYS A 78 10.16 -0.97 11.90
C LYS A 78 8.74 -0.50 11.61
N LEU A 79 8.26 -0.80 10.41
CA LEU A 79 6.86 -0.61 10.01
C LEU A 79 6.13 -1.95 10.09
N GLU A 80 5.03 -1.97 10.83
CA GLU A 80 4.04 -3.04 10.81
C GLU A 80 2.71 -2.48 10.31
N ILE A 81 2.15 -3.10 9.27
CA ILE A 81 0.82 -2.81 8.74
C ILE A 81 -0.05 -4.03 8.98
N ASN A 82 -1.19 -3.81 9.64
CA ASN A 82 -2.22 -4.81 9.86
C ASN A 82 -3.44 -4.45 9.00
N ILE A 83 -3.57 -5.10 7.85
CA ILE A 83 -4.75 -4.96 6.99
C ILE A 83 -5.90 -5.75 7.62
N THR A 84 -6.98 -5.05 7.95
CA THR A 84 -8.17 -5.61 8.58
C THR A 84 -9.32 -5.76 7.60
N THR A 85 -9.30 -4.98 6.52
CA THR A 85 -10.35 -4.98 5.51
C THR A 85 -9.73 -4.79 4.14
N ALA A 86 -10.19 -5.58 3.18
CA ALA A 86 -9.98 -5.36 1.77
C ALA A 86 -11.36 -5.28 1.11
N LYS A 87 -11.54 -4.32 0.20
CA LYS A 87 -12.78 -4.11 -0.54
C LYS A 87 -12.45 -3.99 -2.01
N LEU A 88 -13.21 -4.70 -2.82
CA LEU A 88 -13.12 -4.60 -4.25
C LEU A 88 -14.19 -3.63 -4.75
N ASP A 89 -13.81 -2.67 -5.59
CA ASP A 89 -14.78 -1.79 -6.24
C ASP A 89 -15.48 -2.56 -7.36
N GLU A 90 -16.65 -3.12 -7.05
CA GLU A 90 -17.40 -3.91 -8.01
C GLU A 90 -17.82 -3.14 -9.27
N SER A 91 -17.95 -1.81 -9.18
CA SER A 91 -18.28 -0.97 -10.33
C SER A 91 -17.16 -0.92 -11.37
N SER A 92 -15.93 -1.23 -10.93
CA SER A 92 -14.75 -1.28 -11.79
C SER A 92 -14.54 -2.64 -12.48
N ILE A 93 -15.34 -3.66 -12.15
CA ILE A 93 -15.18 -5.01 -12.68
C ILE A 93 -15.97 -5.15 -14.00
N PRO A 94 -15.31 -5.50 -15.12
CA PRO A 94 -16.02 -5.83 -16.35
C PRO A 94 -16.92 -7.05 -16.20
N ALA A 95 -18.09 -7.04 -16.86
CA ALA A 95 -19.06 -8.14 -16.80
C ALA A 95 -18.45 -9.53 -17.15
N ALA A 96 -17.46 -9.57 -18.05
CA ALA A 96 -16.77 -10.80 -18.43
C ALA A 96 -15.92 -11.42 -17.31
N LEU A 97 -15.44 -10.62 -16.36
CA LEU A 97 -14.62 -11.09 -15.23
C LEU A 97 -15.43 -11.26 -13.94
N LYS A 98 -16.65 -10.69 -13.90
CA LYS A 98 -17.52 -10.72 -12.73
C LYS A 98 -17.77 -12.13 -12.17
N PRO A 99 -18.04 -13.18 -12.96
CA PRO A 99 -18.24 -14.53 -12.42
C PRO A 99 -16.99 -15.10 -11.71
N MET A 100 -15.81 -14.84 -12.26
CA MET A 100 -14.54 -15.31 -11.68
C MET A 100 -14.19 -14.54 -10.41
N ILE A 101 -14.42 -13.23 -10.41
CA ILE A 101 -14.17 -12.36 -9.25
C ILE A 101 -15.16 -12.68 -8.14
N ASP A 102 -16.46 -12.78 -8.44
CA ASP A 102 -17.51 -13.08 -7.46
C ASP A 102 -17.26 -14.44 -6.79
N ALA A 103 -16.76 -15.44 -7.53
CA ALA A 103 -16.38 -16.75 -6.98
C ALA A 103 -15.21 -16.69 -5.97
N ASN A 104 -14.32 -15.69 -6.10
CA ASN A 104 -13.15 -15.52 -5.23
C ASN A 104 -13.29 -14.34 -4.26
N LYS A 105 -14.39 -13.59 -4.33
CA LYS A 105 -14.63 -12.34 -3.60
C LYS A 105 -14.49 -12.53 -2.09
N GLY A 106 -15.04 -13.60 -1.54
CA GLY A 106 -14.94 -13.90 -0.10
C GLY A 106 -13.50 -14.07 0.39
N GLN A 107 -12.61 -14.60 -0.46
CA GLN A 107 -11.18 -14.72 -0.14
C GLN A 107 -10.46 -13.38 -0.27
N MET A 108 -10.85 -12.56 -1.25
CA MET A 108 -10.27 -11.23 -1.49
C MET A 108 -10.67 -10.22 -0.40
N GLU A 109 -11.94 -10.20 0.02
CA GLU A 109 -12.43 -9.26 1.04
C GLU A 109 -12.13 -9.73 2.48
N GLY A 110 -12.02 -11.04 2.68
CA GLY A 110 -11.61 -11.64 3.95
C GLY A 110 -10.10 -11.56 4.21
N LEU A 111 -9.34 -10.92 3.31
CA LEU A 111 -7.88 -10.87 3.39
C LEU A 111 -7.44 -10.03 4.60
N LYS A 112 -7.10 -10.73 5.68
CA LYS A 112 -6.36 -10.16 6.80
C LYS A 112 -4.89 -10.47 6.59
N SER A 113 -4.05 -9.45 6.61
CA SER A 113 -2.63 -9.61 6.35
C SER A 113 -1.83 -8.70 7.25
N LYS A 114 -0.75 -9.26 7.79
CA LYS A 114 0.24 -8.52 8.55
C LYS A 114 1.49 -8.41 7.70
N LEU A 115 1.86 -7.18 7.36
CA LEU A 115 3.07 -6.85 6.62
C LEU A 115 4.05 -6.20 7.58
N THR A 116 5.25 -6.74 7.70
CA THR A 116 6.30 -6.21 8.58
C THR A 116 7.56 -5.98 7.76
N GLY A 117 8.15 -4.80 7.89
CA GLY A 117 9.42 -4.51 7.22
C GLY A 117 10.10 -3.29 7.82
N THR A 118 11.20 -2.89 7.21
CA THR A 118 12.03 -1.78 7.65
C THR A 118 11.80 -0.58 6.73
N VAL A 119 11.46 0.58 7.28
CA VAL A 119 11.29 1.84 6.56
C VAL A 119 12.43 2.80 6.88
N LYS A 120 13.10 3.28 5.85
CA LYS A 120 14.12 4.34 5.93
C LYS A 120 13.61 5.62 5.29
N PHE A 121 13.81 6.78 5.92
CA PHE A 121 13.35 8.05 5.39
C PHE A 121 14.52 8.83 4.79
N GLU A 122 14.41 9.20 3.52
CA GLU A 122 15.36 10.04 2.78
C GLU A 122 14.61 11.25 2.21
N GLY A 123 14.55 12.33 2.98
CA GLY A 123 13.76 13.51 2.63
C GLY A 123 12.26 13.20 2.57
N ASP A 124 11.66 13.39 1.40
CA ASP A 124 10.26 13.09 1.11
C ASP A 124 10.05 11.64 0.59
N VAL A 125 11.09 10.82 0.59
CA VAL A 125 11.05 9.41 0.18
C VAL A 125 11.10 8.54 1.42
N ALA A 126 10.24 7.54 1.53
CA ALA A 126 10.37 6.49 2.54
C ALA A 126 10.67 5.15 1.84
N THR A 127 11.52 4.31 2.37
CA THR A 127 12.03 3.14 1.63
C THR A 127 11.75 1.88 2.42
N TYR A 128 10.89 1.01 1.91
CA TYR A 128 10.48 -0.24 2.58
C TYR A 128 11.35 -1.41 2.11
N THR A 129 12.03 -2.08 3.06
CA THR A 129 12.91 -3.25 2.84
C THR A 129 12.53 -4.41 3.76
#